data_AF-A0A820LLN2-F1
#
_entry.id   AF-A0A820LLN2-F1
#
_cell.length_a   1.000
_cell.length_b   1.000
_cell.length_c   1.000
_cell.angle_alpha   90.00
_cell.angle_beta   90.00
_cell.angle_gamma   90.00
#
_symmetry.space_group_name_H-M   'P 1'
#
loop_
_entity.id
_entity.type
_entity.pdbx_description
1 polymer ?
#
loop_
_entity_poly.entity_id
_entity_poly.type
_entity_poly.pdbx_seq_one_letter_code
_entity_poly.pdbx_strand_id
1 'polypeptide(L)'
;MMCCSSAKAREQKQRNREIEKQLLHDKKSQRRELILLLTGAEGSGKSTLIKQMRIIYGTGYSEEDTRSLVKFVYQNIFMALHSMIRAMDTLEIQYRDKRNEQKYAALVRSVDYTTVTILEPQ
;
A
#
# COMPACT_ATOMS: atom_id res chain seq x y z
N MET A 1 -34.84 -52.62 1.71
CA MET A 1 -34.44 -51.54 2.64
C MET A 1 -34.24 -50.26 1.86
N MET A 2 -35.25 -49.39 1.86
CA MET A 2 -35.28 -48.15 1.10
C MET A 2 -34.84 -47.01 2.01
N CYS A 3 -33.55 -46.65 1.95
CA CYS A 3 -33.01 -45.55 2.73
C CYS A 3 -33.47 -44.21 2.11
N CYS A 4 -34.57 -43.68 2.61
CA CYS A 4 -35.01 -42.30 2.38
C CYS A 4 -34.03 -41.34 3.08
N SER A 5 -32.87 -41.09 2.47
CA SER A 5 -32.13 -39.87 2.75
C SER A 5 -33.02 -38.71 2.32
N SER A 6 -33.44 -37.86 3.26
CA SER A 6 -34.26 -36.68 2.96
C SER A 6 -33.62 -35.85 1.83
N ALA A 7 -34.42 -35.15 1.01
CA ALA A 7 -33.90 -34.34 -0.10
C ALA A 7 -32.77 -33.39 0.35
N LYS A 8 -32.88 -32.86 1.58
CA LYS A 8 -31.84 -32.06 2.25
C LYS A 8 -30.51 -32.79 2.42
N ALA A 9 -30.52 -34.06 2.82
CA ALA A 9 -29.31 -34.85 2.99
C ALA A 9 -28.61 -35.14 1.63
N ARG A 10 -29.38 -35.31 0.54
CA ARG A 10 -28.82 -35.45 -0.81
C ARG A 10 -28.18 -34.16 -1.30
N GLU A 11 -28.87 -33.04 -1.11
CA GLU A 11 -28.36 -31.71 -1.46
C GLU A 11 -27.11 -31.33 -0.64
N GLN A 12 -27.09 -31.63 0.66
CA GLN A 12 -25.90 -31.48 1.50
C GLN A 12 -24.75 -32.35 1.00
N LYS A 13 -25.00 -33.61 0.63
CA LYS A 13 -23.97 -34.49 0.07
C LYS A 13 -23.43 -33.99 -1.26
N GLN A 14 -24.28 -33.40 -2.10
CA GLN A 14 -23.87 -32.81 -3.38
C GLN A 14 -23.00 -31.56 -3.17
N ARG A 15 -23.43 -30.63 -2.30
CA ARG A 15 -22.61 -29.48 -1.89
C ARG A 15 -21.27 -29.91 -1.29
N ASN A 16 -21.26 -30.92 -0.42
CA ASN A 16 -20.02 -31.39 0.20
C ASN A 16 -19.04 -31.95 -0.84
N ARG A 17 -19.55 -32.67 -1.86
CA ARG A 17 -18.72 -33.15 -2.99
C ARG A 17 -18.17 -32.01 -3.83
N GLU A 18 -18.93 -30.94 -4.03
CA GLU A 18 -18.47 -29.75 -4.76
C GLU A 18 -17.37 -29.02 -3.98
N ILE A 19 -17.53 -28.86 -2.67
CA ILE A 19 -16.51 -28.29 -1.78
C ILE A 19 -15.24 -29.15 -1.79
N GLU A 20 -15.35 -30.47 -1.65
CA GLU A 20 -14.19 -31.38 -1.69
C GLU A 20 -13.43 -31.27 -3.02
N LYS A 21 -14.15 -31.15 -4.14
CA LYS A 21 -13.54 -30.92 -5.46
C LYS A 21 -12.78 -29.59 -5.53
N GLN A 22 -13.37 -28.52 -5.00
CA GLN A 22 -12.70 -27.21 -4.92
C GLN A 22 -11.44 -27.28 -4.05
N LEU A 23 -11.53 -27.86 -2.84
CA LEU A 23 -10.39 -28.02 -1.94
C LEU A 23 -9.25 -28.82 -2.57
N LEU A 24 -9.55 -29.88 -3.33
CA LEU A 24 -8.54 -30.66 -4.04
C LEU A 24 -7.88 -29.85 -5.15
N HIS A 25 -8.64 -29.03 -5.88
CA HIS A 25 -8.12 -28.13 -6.90
C HIS A 25 -7.20 -27.06 -6.28
N ASP A 26 -7.67 -26.40 -5.23
CA ASP A 26 -6.92 -25.34 -4.54
C ASP A 26 -5.64 -25.88 -3.92
N LYS A 27 -5.67 -27.08 -3.31
CA LYS A 27 -4.48 -27.75 -2.79
C LYS A 27 -3.44 -28.03 -3.87
N LYS A 28 -3.88 -28.36 -5.10
CA LYS A 28 -2.96 -28.58 -6.23
C LYS A 28 -2.35 -27.26 -6.72
N SER A 29 -3.15 -26.20 -6.76
CA SER A 29 -2.69 -24.85 -7.13
C SER A 29 -1.71 -24.28 -6.10
N GLN A 30 -2.03 -24.38 -4.81
CA GLN A 30 -1.17 -23.91 -3.71
C GLN A 30 0.18 -24.62 -3.68
N ARG A 31 0.23 -25.92 -4.03
CA ARG A 31 1.52 -26.65 -4.15
C ARG A 31 2.46 -26.09 -5.21
N ARG A 32 1.94 -25.33 -6.18
CA ARG A 32 2.71 -24.70 -7.25
C ARG A 32 3.02 -23.23 -6.96
N GLU A 33 2.43 -22.67 -5.92
CA GLU A 33 2.64 -21.28 -5.52
C GLU A 33 4.00 -21.15 -4.82
N LEU A 34 4.77 -20.12 -5.21
CA LEU A 34 6.05 -19.78 -4.58
C LEU A 34 5.86 -18.53 -3.73
N ILE A 35 6.04 -18.67 -2.43
CA ILE A 35 5.98 -17.54 -1.48
C ILE A 35 7.40 -17.00 -1.28
N LEU A 36 7.61 -15.74 -1.70
CA LEU A 36 8.88 -15.05 -1.54
C LEU A 36 8.79 -14.02 -0.42
N LEU A 37 9.65 -14.15 0.59
CA LEU A 37 9.79 -13.16 1.66
C LEU A 37 10.92 -12.18 1.32
N LEU A 38 10.58 -10.90 1.18
CA LEU A 38 11.58 -9.84 0.99
C LEU A 38 11.97 -9.24 2.34
N THR A 39 13.22 -9.47 2.76
CA THR A 39 13.78 -8.94 4.01
C THR A 39 14.76 -7.80 3.73
N GLY A 40 14.97 -6.93 4.73
CA GLY A 40 15.92 -5.82 4.64
C GLY A 40 15.56 -4.67 5.58
N ALA A 41 16.51 -3.78 5.84
CA ALA A 41 16.33 -2.59 6.68
C ALA A 41 15.26 -1.63 6.13
N GLU A 42 14.83 -0.67 6.95
CA GLU A 42 13.96 0.42 6.49
C GLU A 42 14.61 1.18 5.31
N GLY A 43 13.81 1.58 4.32
CA GLY A 43 14.33 2.32 3.15
C GLY A 43 15.13 1.48 2.13
N SER A 44 15.37 0.18 2.37
CA SER A 44 16.18 -0.69 1.49
C SER A 44 15.59 -0.98 0.09
N GLY A 45 14.48 -0.35 -0.28
CA GLY A 45 13.88 -0.49 -1.62
C GLY A 45 12.96 -1.71 -1.83
N LYS A 46 12.60 -2.47 -0.78
CA LYS A 46 11.68 -3.63 -0.90
C LYS A 46 10.36 -3.28 -1.60
N SER A 47 9.73 -2.19 -1.18
CA SER A 47 8.48 -1.71 -1.82
C SER A 47 8.72 -1.33 -3.27
N THR A 48 9.88 -0.77 -3.61
CA THR A 48 10.26 -0.45 -5.00
C THR A 48 10.40 -1.71 -5.85
N LEU A 49 11.03 -2.76 -5.32
CA LEU A 49 11.11 -4.06 -6.00
C LEU A 49 9.72 -4.64 -6.29
N ILE A 50 8.81 -4.60 -5.30
CA ILE A 50 7.42 -5.06 -5.48
C ILE A 50 6.70 -4.23 -6.54
N LYS A 51 6.87 -2.90 -6.54
CA LYS A 51 6.30 -2.02 -7.58
C LYS A 51 6.82 -2.40 -8.97
N GLN A 52 8.11 -2.71 -9.11
CA GLN A 52 8.70 -3.16 -10.38
C GLN A 52 8.17 -4.52 -10.82
N MET A 53 7.99 -5.47 -9.90
CA MET A 53 7.36 -6.76 -10.22
C MET A 53 5.94 -6.58 -10.78
N ARG A 54 5.15 -5.66 -10.22
CA ARG A 54 3.81 -5.33 -10.74
C ARG A 54 3.86 -4.73 -12.15
N ILE A 55 4.88 -3.93 -12.46
CA ILE A 55 5.07 -3.31 -13.79
C ILE A 55 5.46 -4.35 -14.84
N ILE A 56 6.42 -5.22 -14.52
CA ILE A 56 7.03 -6.13 -15.50
C ILE A 56 6.20 -7.41 -15.68
N TYR A 57 5.67 -7.96 -14.59
CA TYR A 57 5.00 -9.27 -14.58
C TYR A 57 3.54 -9.23 -14.15
N GLY A 58 3.06 -8.08 -13.68
CA GLY A 58 1.68 -7.88 -13.23
C GLY A 58 0.81 -7.18 -14.28
N THR A 59 -0.31 -6.63 -13.81
CA THR A 59 -1.25 -5.85 -14.63
C THR A 59 -0.83 -4.39 -14.83
N GLY A 60 0.35 -3.99 -14.32
CA GLY A 60 0.75 -2.59 -14.29
C GLY A 60 -0.11 -1.74 -13.36
N TYR A 61 -0.14 -0.43 -13.62
CA TYR A 61 -0.94 0.55 -12.89
C TYR A 61 -1.98 1.16 -13.84
N SER A 62 -3.24 1.11 -13.44
CA SER A 62 -4.31 1.82 -14.14
C SER A 62 -4.22 3.33 -13.87
N GLU A 63 -5.01 4.12 -14.61
CA GLU A 63 -5.15 5.55 -14.30
C GLU A 63 -5.74 5.77 -12.90
N GLU A 64 -6.70 4.94 -12.48
CA GLU A 64 -7.32 5.02 -11.16
C GLU A 64 -6.29 4.73 -10.06
N ASP A 65 -5.48 3.69 -10.23
CA ASP A 65 -4.35 3.41 -9.34
C ASP A 65 -3.44 4.63 -9.24
N THR A 66 -3.05 5.21 -10.38
CA THR A 66 -2.13 6.35 -10.44
C THR A 66 -2.72 7.58 -9.75
N ARG A 67 -4.00 7.88 -9.96
CA ARG A 67 -4.70 8.98 -9.27
C ARG A 67 -4.72 8.76 -7.76
N SER A 68 -4.94 7.52 -7.29
CA SER A 68 -4.90 7.20 -5.86
C SER A 68 -3.51 7.42 -5.23
N LEU A 69 -2.45 7.36 -6.04
CA LEU A 69 -1.06 7.57 -5.60
C LEU A 69 -0.67 9.04 -5.45
N VAL A 70 -1.37 9.96 -6.13
CA VAL A 70 -1.05 11.40 -6.13
C VAL A 70 -1.03 11.97 -4.72
N LYS A 71 -1.98 11.58 -3.85
CA LYS A 71 -1.98 12.03 -2.44
C LYS A 71 -0.67 11.70 -1.72
N PHE A 72 -0.13 10.50 -1.92
CA PHE A 72 1.12 10.09 -1.29
C PHE A 72 2.32 10.89 -1.81
N VAL A 73 2.27 11.39 -3.05
CA VAL A 73 3.30 12.30 -3.57
C VAL A 73 3.30 13.59 -2.75
N TYR A 74 2.14 14.19 -2.50
CA TYR A 74 2.04 15.41 -1.69
C TYR A 74 2.46 15.18 -0.25
N GLN A 75 2.01 14.08 0.36
CA GLN A 75 2.44 13.70 1.71
C GLN A 75 3.96 13.56 1.80
N ASN A 76 4.60 12.93 0.80
CA ASN A 76 6.06 12.80 0.75
C ASN A 76 6.77 14.15 0.60
N ILE A 77 6.24 15.08 -0.19
CA ILE A 77 6.80 16.43 -0.33
C ILE A 77 6.78 17.16 1.01
N PHE A 78 5.61 17.21 1.68
CA PHE A 78 5.51 17.90 2.97
C PHE A 78 6.32 17.20 4.06
N MET A 79 6.31 15.87 4.12
CA MET A 79 7.15 15.10 5.04
C MET A 79 8.63 15.46 4.87
N ALA A 80 9.12 15.48 3.62
CA ALA A 80 10.51 15.86 3.34
C ALA A 80 10.82 17.30 3.75
N LEU A 81 9.92 18.25 3.47
CA LEU A 81 10.06 19.65 3.90
C LEU A 81 10.10 19.78 5.43
N HIS A 82 9.21 19.09 6.15
CA HIS A 82 9.21 19.02 7.62
C HIS A 82 10.54 18.47 8.15
N SER A 83 11.02 17.36 7.58
CA SER A 83 12.32 16.78 7.94
C SER A 83 13.48 17.75 7.72
N MET A 84 13.50 18.48 6.59
CA MET A 84 14.54 19.46 6.30
C MET A 84 14.50 20.66 7.27
N ILE A 85 13.32 21.22 7.53
CA ILE A 85 13.15 22.34 8.47
C ILE A 85 13.63 21.95 9.87
N ARG A 86 13.19 20.78 10.36
CA ARG A 86 13.62 20.25 11.66
C ARG A 86 15.13 20.01 11.71
N ALA A 87 15.72 19.50 10.62
CA ALA A 87 17.16 19.31 10.53
C ALA A 87 17.91 20.64 10.61
N MET A 88 17.41 21.71 9.97
CA MET A 88 18.03 23.03 10.08
C MET A 88 17.98 23.57 11.51
N ASP A 89 16.85 23.43 12.20
CA ASP A 89 16.72 23.82 13.60
C ASP A 89 17.72 23.04 14.49
N THR A 90 17.86 21.72 14.23
CA THR A 90 18.74 20.82 15.00
C THR A 90 20.22 21.11 14.76
N LEU A 91 20.58 21.47 13.52
CA LEU A 91 21.96 21.74 13.10
C LEU A 91 22.32 23.24 13.20
N GLU A 92 21.40 24.06 13.71
CA GLU A 92 21.53 25.52 13.82
C GLU A 92 21.88 26.22 12.49
N ILE A 93 21.41 25.66 11.37
CA ILE A 93 21.65 26.21 10.05
C ILE A 93 20.66 27.36 9.81
N GLN A 94 21.19 28.56 9.68
CA GLN A 94 20.40 29.76 9.44
C GLN A 94 19.86 29.81 8.01
N TYR A 95 18.61 30.24 7.86
CA TYR A 95 18.04 30.53 6.55
C TYR A 95 18.78 31.71 5.91
N ARG A 96 19.19 31.57 4.65
CA ARG A 96 19.80 32.68 3.88
C ARG A 96 18.85 33.88 3.76
N ASP A 97 17.57 33.61 3.54
CA ASP A 97 16.52 34.62 3.46
C ASP A 97 15.57 34.49 4.64
N LYS A 98 15.48 35.53 5.46
CA LYS A 98 14.60 35.56 6.64
C LYS A 98 13.12 35.40 6.30
N ARG A 99 12.70 35.73 5.07
CA ARG A 99 11.32 35.50 4.61
C ARG A 99 10.99 34.00 4.56
N ASN A 100 11.98 33.16 4.25
CA ASN A 100 11.78 31.71 4.21
C ASN A 100 11.53 31.14 5.59
N GLU A 101 12.24 31.64 6.59
CA GLU A 101 12.04 31.26 7.98
C GLU A 101 10.68 31.75 8.50
N GLN A 102 10.38 33.03 8.33
CA GLN A 102 9.20 33.67 8.93
C GLN A 102 7.89 33.27 8.27
N LYS A 103 7.87 33.10 6.94
CA LYS A 103 6.64 32.83 6.18
C LYS A 103 6.52 31.38 5.76
N TYR A 104 7.49 30.86 5.01
CA TYR A 104 7.32 29.57 4.34
C TYR A 104 7.55 28.39 5.28
N ALA A 105 8.57 28.43 6.13
CA ALA A 105 8.80 27.38 7.11
C ALA A 105 7.66 27.30 8.14
N ALA A 106 7.14 28.46 8.58
CA ALA A 106 5.95 28.52 9.44
C ALA A 106 4.71 27.90 8.78
N LEU A 107 4.47 28.21 7.49
CA LEU A 107 3.37 27.61 6.72
C LEU A 107 3.51 26.10 6.57
N VAL A 108 4.71 25.60 6.25
CA VAL A 108 4.94 24.15 6.15
C VAL A 108 4.69 23.47 7.50
N ARG A 109 5.16 24.08 8.61
CA ARG A 109 4.97 23.56 9.97
C ARG A 109 3.49 23.45 10.36
N SER A 110 2.61 24.34 9.87
CA SER A 110 1.18 24.28 10.18
C SER A 110 0.42 23.20 9.40
N VAL A 111 1.03 22.62 8.36
CA VAL A 111 0.39 21.57 7.55
C VAL A 111 0.70 20.19 8.12
N ASP A 112 -0.33 19.42 8.45
CA ASP A 112 -0.21 18.00 8.79
C ASP A 112 -0.02 17.15 7.52
N TYR A 113 1.22 16.74 7.28
CA TYR A 113 1.58 15.98 6.09
C TYR A 113 0.90 14.61 5.98
N THR A 114 0.29 14.07 7.04
CA THR A 114 -0.40 12.77 6.99
C THR A 114 -1.79 12.83 6.36
N THR A 115 -2.39 14.03 6.32
CA THR A 115 -3.75 14.27 5.84
C THR A 115 -3.81 15.08 4.54
N VAL A 116 -2.67 15.61 4.06
CA VAL A 116 -2.59 16.37 2.81
C VAL A 116 -3.04 15.54 1.60
N THR A 117 -3.96 16.11 0.83
CA THR A 117 -4.44 15.56 -0.45
C THR A 117 -4.28 16.50 -1.63
N ILE A 118 -3.91 17.77 -1.40
CA ILE A 118 -3.66 18.80 -2.41
C ILE A 118 -2.45 19.68 -2.00
N LEU A 119 -1.78 20.30 -2.98
CA LEU A 119 -0.63 21.19 -2.72
C LEU A 119 -1.03 22.62 -2.35
N GLU A 120 -2.24 23.03 -2.71
CA GLU A 120 -2.72 24.39 -2.43
C GLU A 120 -3.28 24.48 -1.01
N PRO A 121 -2.97 25.54 -0.26
CA PRO A 121 -3.61 25.79 1.03
C PRO A 121 -5.11 26.06 0.82
N GLN A 122 -5.96 25.43 1.64
CA GLN A 122 -7.36 25.82 1.79
C GLN A 122 -7.50 27.08 2.63
#